data_AF-A0A4Y2UGP2-F1
#
_entry.id   AF-A0A4Y2UGP2-F1
#
_cell.length_a   1.000
_cell.length_b   1.000
_cell.length_c   1.000
_cell.angle_alpha   90.00
_cell.angle_beta   90.00
_cell.angle_gamma   90.00
#
_symmetry.space_group_name_H-M   'P 1'
#
loop_
_entity.id
_entity.type
_entity.pdbx_description
1 polymer ?
#
loop_
_entity_poly.entity_id
_entity_poly.type
_entity_poly.pdbx_seq_one_letter_code
_entity_poly.pdbx_strand_id
1 'polypeptide(L)'
;MKAANYLNITADQLHPYMAFFFPTGNEIFQQDKAPCHKARIVLEWFEEHTDEFYLMSWPPNSPDLNPMEHIFDIMERQFKHHHVRISRLCVTAA
;
A
#
# COMPACT_ATOMS: atom_id res chain seq x y z
N MET A 1 8.23 -8.49 4.41
CA MET A 1 8.15 -8.95 3.01
C MET A 1 9.55 -8.95 2.40
N LYS A 2 9.88 -9.88 1.49
CA LYS A 2 11.17 -9.84 0.73
C LYS A 2 11.03 -8.89 -0.46
N ALA A 3 12.13 -8.24 -0.87
CA ALA A 3 12.14 -7.33 -2.01
C ALA A 3 11.66 -7.98 -3.31
N ALA A 4 12.07 -9.24 -3.59
CA ALA A 4 11.62 -9.96 -4.78
C ALA A 4 10.09 -10.17 -4.79
N ASN A 5 9.49 -10.47 -3.64
CA ASN A 5 8.04 -10.65 -3.56
C ASN A 5 7.32 -9.32 -3.78
N TYR A 6 7.88 -8.22 -3.27
CA TYR A 6 7.34 -6.89 -3.53
C TYR A 6 7.39 -6.56 -5.02
N LEU A 7 8.55 -6.78 -5.65
CA LEU A 7 8.72 -6.58 -7.09
C LEU A 7 7.72 -7.39 -7.91
N ASN A 8 7.48 -8.66 -7.58
CA ASN A 8 6.48 -9.47 -8.28
C ASN A 8 5.07 -8.86 -8.15
N ILE A 9 4.69 -8.34 -6.98
CA ILE A 9 3.39 -7.66 -6.82
C ILE A 9 3.35 -6.39 -7.66
N THR A 10 4.42 -5.60 -7.66
CA THR A 10 4.52 -4.37 -8.45
C THR A 10 4.39 -4.67 -9.94
N ALA A 11 5.16 -5.62 -10.47
CA ALA A 11 5.16 -5.94 -11.89
C ALA A 11 3.90 -6.68 -12.34
N ASP A 12 3.41 -7.65 -11.56
CA ASP A 12 2.33 -8.53 -12.01
C ASP A 12 0.93 -7.98 -11.69
N GLN A 13 0.81 -7.06 -10.73
CA GLN A 13 -0.49 -6.56 -10.26
C GLN A 13 -0.61 -5.04 -10.40
N LEU A 14 0.34 -4.28 -9.85
CA LEU A 14 0.26 -2.81 -9.88
C LEU A 14 0.39 -2.29 -11.30
N HIS A 15 1.39 -2.74 -12.06
CA HIS A 15 1.66 -2.23 -13.41
C HIS A 15 0.48 -2.42 -14.38
N PRO A 16 -0.12 -3.62 -14.52
CA PRO A 16 -1.32 -3.79 -15.34
C PRO A 16 -2.51 -2.95 -14.86
N TYR A 17 -2.66 -2.79 -13.53
CA TYR A 17 -3.72 -1.95 -12.96
C TYR A 17 -3.52 -0.48 -13.34
N MET A 18 -2.30 0.03 -13.22
CA MET A 18 -1.96 1.40 -13.60
C MET A 18 -2.23 1.63 -15.08
N ALA A 19 -1.73 0.75 -15.96
CA ALA A 19 -1.96 0.85 -17.40
C ALA A 19 -3.45 0.82 -17.79
N PHE A 20 -4.27 0.04 -17.08
CA PHE A 20 -5.71 -0.10 -17.38
C PHE A 20 -6.54 1.09 -16.88
N PHE A 21 -6.37 1.49 -15.62
CA PHE A 21 -7.19 2.55 -15.02
C PHE A 21 -6.66 3.95 -15.32
N PHE A 22 -5.39 4.05 -15.68
CA PHE A 22 -4.67 5.30 -15.85
C PHE A 22 -3.82 5.32 -17.13
N PRO A 23 -4.46 5.30 -18.31
CA PRO A 23 -3.76 5.16 -19.59
C PRO A 23 -2.94 6.40 -19.99
N THR A 24 -3.03 7.49 -19.24
CA THR A 24 -2.31 8.74 -19.52
C THR A 24 -0.86 8.75 -19.07
N GLY A 25 -0.48 7.83 -18.17
CA GLY A 25 0.89 7.63 -17.72
C GLY A 25 1.49 8.77 -16.88
N ASN A 26 0.66 9.65 -16.33
CA ASN A 26 1.08 10.83 -15.55
C ASN A 26 0.85 10.65 -14.05
N GLU A 27 0.58 9.43 -13.62
CA GLU A 27 0.14 9.13 -12.28
C GLU A 27 1.30 9.03 -11.32
N ILE A 28 1.03 9.36 -10.07
CA ILE A 28 2.04 9.37 -9.02
C ILE A 28 1.79 8.15 -8.13
N PHE A 29 2.77 7.25 -8.09
CA PHE A 29 2.77 6.12 -7.18
C PHE A 29 3.47 6.50 -5.87
N GLN A 30 2.78 6.29 -4.75
CA GLN A 30 3.30 6.54 -3.42
C GLN A 30 3.60 5.22 -2.71
N GLN A 31 4.82 5.09 -2.17
CA GLN A 31 5.21 4.02 -1.26
C GLN A 31 6.03 4.59 -0.10
N ASP A 32 6.04 3.88 1.04
CA ASP A 32 6.86 4.26 2.18
C ASP A 32 8.34 3.88 1.97
N LYS A 33 9.18 4.17 2.98
CA LYS A 33 10.62 3.87 2.97
C LYS A 33 10.97 2.51 3.58
N ALA A 34 10.07 1.53 3.59
CA ALA A 34 10.36 0.18 4.08
C ALA A 34 11.57 -0.44 3.35
N PRO A 35 12.35 -1.31 4.01
CA PRO A 35 13.56 -1.88 3.40
C PRO A 35 13.34 -2.61 2.07
N CYS A 36 12.19 -3.28 1.90
CA CYS A 36 11.86 -3.96 0.64
C CYS A 36 11.58 -2.99 -0.50
N HIS A 37 10.97 -1.84 -0.24
CA HIS A 37 10.63 -0.83 -1.27
C HIS A 37 11.86 -0.07 -1.76
N LYS A 38 12.89 0.05 -0.90
CA LYS A 38 14.17 0.69 -1.24
C LYS A 38 15.24 -0.27 -1.75
N ALA A 39 14.90 -1.54 -1.95
CA ALA A 39 15.86 -2.50 -2.47
C ALA A 39 16.22 -2.12 -3.91
N ARG A 40 17.50 -2.30 -4.28
CA ARG A 40 18.01 -1.94 -5.61
C ARG A 40 17.15 -2.48 -6.75
N ILE A 41 16.78 -3.77 -6.69
CA ILE A 41 15.95 -4.43 -7.70
C ILE A 41 14.56 -3.79 -7.88
N VAL A 42 14.02 -3.16 -6.84
CA VAL A 42 12.70 -2.50 -6.88
C VAL A 42 12.86 -1.10 -7.47
N LEU A 43 13.89 -0.37 -7.04
CA LEU A 43 14.16 0.97 -7.55
C LEU A 43 14.53 0.95 -9.04
N GLU A 44 15.38 0.01 -9.47
CA GLU A 44 15.73 -0.18 -10.88
C GLU A 44 14.49 -0.46 -11.73
N TRP A 45 13.57 -1.29 -11.25
CA TRP A 45 12.32 -1.55 -11.96
C TRP A 45 11.46 -0.28 -12.12
N PHE A 46 11.34 0.56 -11.07
CA PHE A 46 10.62 1.84 -11.20
C PHE A 46 11.34 2.84 -12.11
N GLU A 47 12.68 2.83 -12.15
CA GLU A 47 13.45 3.66 -13.09
C GLU A 47 13.20 3.24 -14.55
N GLU A 48 13.10 1.93 -14.82
CA GLU A 48 12.79 1.39 -16.15
C GLU A 48 11.37 1.74 -16.64
N HIS A 49 10.43 2.02 -15.73
CA HIS A 49 9.02 2.30 -16.04
C HIS A 49 8.61 3.75 -15.72
N THR A 50 9.58 4.67 -15.64
CA THR A 50 9.32 6.07 -15.24
C THR A 50 8.47 6.87 -16.22
N ASP A 51 8.33 6.41 -17.47
CA ASP A 51 7.50 6.98 -18.51
C ASP A 51 6.03 6.56 -18.41
N GLU A 52 5.74 5.52 -17.62
CA GLU A 52 4.40 5.00 -17.41
C GLU A 52 3.76 5.53 -16.12
N PHE A 53 4.55 5.77 -15.08
CA PHE A 53 4.10 6.47 -13.87
C PHE A 53 5.29 6.90 -13.00
N TYR A 54 5.08 7.91 -12.18
CA TYR A 54 6.11 8.52 -11.36
C TYR A 54 6.14 7.97 -9.94
N LEU A 55 7.26 7.40 -9.51
CA LEU A 55 7.48 7.05 -8.11
C LEU A 55 7.76 8.30 -7.26
N MET A 56 6.86 8.62 -6.33
CA MET A 56 6.99 9.78 -5.46
C MET A 56 8.13 9.63 -4.45
N SER A 57 8.94 10.67 -4.30
CA SER A 57 9.90 10.74 -3.20
C SER A 57 9.17 10.89 -1.86
N TRP A 58 9.41 9.96 -0.92
CA TRP A 58 8.76 9.96 0.39
C TRP A 58 9.71 10.45 1.50
N PRO A 59 9.31 11.38 2.38
CA PRO A 59 10.13 11.76 3.53
C PRO A 59 10.27 10.61 4.55
N PRO A 60 11.43 10.46 5.22
CA PRO A 60 11.61 9.43 6.24
C PRO A 60 10.76 9.73 7.49
N ASN A 61 10.22 8.68 8.12
CA ASN A 61 9.44 8.77 9.36
C ASN A 61 8.22 9.70 9.31
N SER A 62 7.53 9.74 8.15
CA SER A 62 6.32 10.55 7.97
C SER A 62 5.08 9.67 7.74
N PRO A 63 4.65 8.87 8.74
CA PRO A 63 3.42 8.09 8.61
C PRO A 63 2.17 8.99 8.54
N ASP A 64 2.24 10.18 9.12
CA ASP A 64 1.18 11.20 9.10
C ASP A 64 0.80 11.67 7.70
N LEU A 65 1.75 11.61 6.75
CA LEU A 65 1.51 11.99 5.37
C LEU A 65 0.86 10.85 4.56
N ASN A 66 0.90 9.60 5.04
CA ASN A 66 0.43 8.44 4.29
C ASN A 66 -1.09 8.24 4.46
N PRO A 67 -1.92 8.44 3.42
CA PRO A 67 -3.37 8.26 3.54
C PRO A 67 -3.78 6.84 3.95
N MET A 68 -2.95 5.83 3.64
CA MET A 68 -3.20 4.45 4.03
C MET A 68 -3.20 4.26 5.55
N GLU A 69 -2.40 5.01 6.30
CA GLU A 69 -2.41 4.94 7.78
C GLU A 69 -3.77 5.35 8.34
N HIS A 70 -4.41 6.36 7.75
CA HIS A 70 -5.74 6.78 8.15
C HIS A 70 -6.80 5.72 7.83
N ILE A 71 -6.71 5.09 6.65
CA ILE A 71 -7.61 3.99 6.27
C ILE A 71 -7.43 2.81 7.23
N PHE A 72 -6.19 2.45 7.57
CA PHE A 72 -5.91 1.37 8.51
C PHE A 72 -6.44 1.67 9.92
N ASP A 73 -6.32 2.90 10.42
CA ASP A 73 -6.92 3.31 11.70
C ASP A 73 -8.45 3.17 11.68
N ILE A 74 -9.12 3.61 10.60
CA ILE A 74 -10.57 3.41 10.43
C ILE A 74 -10.91 1.92 10.45
N MET A 75 -10.21 1.10 9.66
CA MET A 75 -10.43 -0.34 9.60
C MET A 75 -10.24 -0.99 10.97
N GLU A 76 -9.18 -0.66 11.69
CA GLU A 76 -8.88 -1.22 13.00
C GLU A 76 -9.97 -0.88 14.02
N ARG A 77 -10.45 0.37 14.03
CA ARG A 77 -11.59 0.78 14.88
C ARG A 77 -12.85 -0.01 14.56
N GLN A 78 -13.15 -0.23 13.28
CA GLN A 78 -14.30 -1.03 12.86
C GLN A 78 -14.16 -2.50 13.27
N PHE A 79 -12.98 -3.09 13.12
CA PHE A 79 -12.70 -4.45 13.58
C PHE A 79 -12.88 -4.60 15.09
N LYS A 80 -12.30 -3.68 15.88
CA LYS A 80 -12.45 -3.65 17.34
C LYS A 80 -13.92 -3.54 17.76
N HIS A 81 -14.67 -2.66 17.12
CA HIS A 81 -16.10 -2.49 17.42
C HIS A 81 -16.93 -3.73 17.06
N HIS A 82 -16.69 -4.38 15.92
CA HIS A 82 -17.36 -5.63 15.56
C HIS A 82 -17.00 -6.77 16.51
N HIS A 83 -15.73 -6.91 16.90
CA HIS A 83 -15.30 -7.90 17.87
C HIS A 83 -16.03 -7.71 19.22
N VAL A 84 -16.07 -6.47 19.74
CA VAL A 84 -16.80 -6.16 20.98
C VAL A 84 -18.30 -6.46 20.86
N ARG A 85 -18.94 -6.16 19.71
CA ARG A 85 -20.35 -6.49 19.47
C ARG A 85 -20.61 -7.99 19.49
N ILE A 86 -19.78 -8.78 18.81
CA ILE A 86 -19.89 -10.25 18.79
C ILE A 86 -19.74 -10.81 20.21
N SER A 87 -18.72 -10.36 20.95
CA SER A 87 -18.51 -10.80 22.34
C SER A 87 -19.70 -10.44 23.25
N ARG A 88 -20.28 -9.23 23.11
CA ARG A 88 -21.47 -8.85 23.90
C ARG A 88 -22.70 -9.68 23.55
N LEU A 89 -22.96 -9.94 22.26
CA LEU A 89 -24.08 -10.78 21.83
C LEU A 89 -23.97 -12.21 22.39
N CYS A 90 -22.77 -12.79 22.41
CA CYS A 90 -22.52 -14.10 23.03
C CYS A 90 -22.74 -14.08 24.55
N VAL A 91 -22.35 -13.02 25.25
CA VAL A 91 -22.58 -12.91 26.71
C VAL A 91 -24.05 -12.71 27.06
N THR A 92 -24.83 -12.05 26.19
CA THR A 92 -26.28 -11.87 26.42
C THR A 92 -27.14 -13.05 25.94
N ALA A 93 -26.54 -14.01 25.25
CA ALA A 93 -27.22 -15.19 24.71
C ALA A 93 -26.96 -16.48 25.54
N ALA A 94 -26.25 -16.37 26.68
CA ALA A 94 -26.05 -17.42 27.68
C ALA A 94 -26.79 -17.05 28.97
#